data_AF-A0A352YUI2-F1
#
_entry.id   AF-A0A352YUI2-F1
#
_cell.length_a   1.000
_cell.length_b   1.000
_cell.length_c   1.000
_cell.angle_alpha   90.00
_cell.angle_beta   90.00
_cell.angle_gamma   90.00
#
_symmetry.space_group_name_H-M   'P 1'
#
loop_
_entity.id
_entity.type
_entity.pdbx_description
1 polymer ?
#
loop_
_entity_poly.entity_id
_entity_poly.type
_entity_poly.pdbx_seq_one_letter_code
_entity_poly.pdbx_strand_id
1 'polypeptide(L)'
;MTGLQPVTKYYFRAYATNSIGTAYGNQLSVTTYSNLPTLTTEVVSSITISSAKSGGNITYDGYSSIIGRGVCWNTSGNPTIDDNKTIDGTGPGAFTSSITGLQEKTKYYIKAYATNANGTGYGGERSFSTPPAGSPEIVECEKLRISSGSYPETANLIEKIHSELGSNYSIGDWNDLKAISNIIVWISCMGLKEDQQFMITSNGNHFWSGSRHYFVHYSPDGKPFSSFLVHEQIGNILFLGSWYGLNLNILAKKN
;
A
#
# COMPACT_ATOMS: atom_id res chain seq x y z
N MET A 1 33.30 32.41 8.34
CA MET A 1 33.27 31.49 7.18
C MET A 1 31.82 31.24 6.84
N THR A 2 31.45 31.41 5.58
CA THR A 2 30.09 31.19 5.07
C THR A 2 30.18 30.24 3.87
N GLY A 3 29.06 29.58 3.50
CA GLY A 3 29.03 28.66 2.35
C GLY A 3 29.76 27.33 2.57
N LEU A 4 29.93 26.90 3.83
CA LEU A 4 30.52 25.60 4.15
C LEU A 4 29.53 24.46 3.83
N GLN A 5 30.05 23.36 3.29
CA GLN A 5 29.27 22.15 3.08
C GLN A 5 28.98 21.49 4.44
N PRO A 6 27.78 20.93 4.65
CA PRO A 6 27.45 20.16 5.86
C PRO A 6 28.29 18.87 5.94
N VAL A 7 28.41 18.31 7.15
CA VAL A 7 29.16 17.07 7.45
C VAL A 7 30.58 17.06 6.86
N THR A 8 31.23 18.23 6.80
CA THR A 8 32.53 18.41 6.17
C THR A 8 33.52 18.95 7.20
N LYS A 9 34.69 18.31 7.30
CA LYS A 9 35.78 18.75 8.17
C LYS A 9 36.57 19.85 7.47
N TYR A 10 36.58 21.04 8.06
CA TYR A 10 37.36 22.17 7.62
C TYR A 10 38.56 22.40 8.54
N TYR A 11 39.69 22.75 7.94
CA TYR A 11 40.89 23.18 8.65
C TYR A 11 41.08 24.68 8.46
N PHE A 12 41.46 25.38 9.51
CA PHE A 12 41.66 26.83 9.45
C PHE A 12 42.81 27.28 10.35
N ARG A 13 43.40 28.42 9.99
CA ARG A 13 44.47 29.10 10.74
C ARG A 13 44.15 30.58 10.79
N ALA A 14 44.35 31.20 11.95
CA ALA A 14 44.44 32.65 12.01
C ALA A 14 45.78 33.08 11.39
N TYR A 15 45.82 34.22 10.71
CA TYR A 15 47.05 34.82 10.20
C TYR A 15 47.10 36.30 10.54
N ALA A 16 48.30 36.85 10.67
CA ALA A 16 48.55 38.27 10.85
C ALA A 16 49.67 38.70 9.89
N THR A 17 49.51 39.86 9.26
CA THR A 17 50.47 40.40 8.29
C THR A 17 50.92 41.79 8.75
N ASN A 18 52.23 42.03 8.72
CA ASN A 18 52.82 43.35 8.92
C ASN A 18 53.69 43.73 7.70
N SER A 19 54.41 44.85 7.79
CA SER A 19 55.29 45.33 6.71
C SER A 19 56.45 44.39 6.36
N ILE A 20 56.76 43.41 7.20
CA ILE A 20 57.86 42.44 7.00
C ILE A 20 57.32 41.13 6.40
N GLY A 21 56.09 40.72 6.75
CA GLY A 21 55.48 39.52 6.18
C GLY A 21 54.26 39.00 6.95
N THR A 22 53.84 37.78 6.61
CA THR A 22 52.69 37.09 7.20
C THR A 22 53.15 35.97 8.14
N ALA A 23 52.63 35.96 9.36
CA ALA A 23 52.74 34.84 10.28
C ALA A 23 51.39 34.11 10.39
N TYR A 24 51.44 32.79 10.53
CA TYR A 24 50.26 31.94 10.72
C TYR A 24 50.26 31.38 12.15
N GLY A 25 49.09 31.38 12.77
CA GLY A 25 48.86 30.68 14.04
C GLY A 25 48.70 29.17 13.85
N ASN A 26 48.35 28.50 14.95
CA ASN A 26 48.09 27.05 14.97
C ASN A 26 46.94 26.65 14.05
N GLN A 27 47.04 25.46 13.45
CA GLN A 27 45.95 24.86 12.70
C GLN A 27 44.90 24.28 13.63
N LEU A 28 43.66 24.70 13.43
CA LEU A 28 42.48 24.14 14.08
C LEU A 28 41.59 23.47 13.04
N SER A 29 40.64 22.67 13.49
CA SER A 29 39.63 22.06 12.63
C SER A 29 38.24 22.08 13.26
N VAL A 30 37.21 22.14 12.42
CA VAL A 30 35.80 22.03 12.79
C VAL A 30 35.07 21.15 11.78
N THR A 31 34.11 20.35 12.25
CA THR A 31 33.19 19.60 11.37
C THR A 31 31.81 20.25 11.45
N THR A 32 31.21 20.53 10.31
CA THR A 32 29.85 21.10 10.21
C THR A 32 28.78 20.06 10.59
N TYR A 33 27.65 20.51 11.17
CA TYR A 33 26.61 19.63 11.72
C TYR A 33 25.75 18.93 10.65
N SER A 34 25.08 17.84 11.04
CA SER A 34 23.95 17.21 10.34
C SER A 34 22.68 17.32 11.19
N ASN A 35 21.52 17.16 10.55
CA ASN A 35 20.22 17.16 11.22
C ASN A 35 19.64 15.74 11.25
N LEU A 36 18.59 15.52 12.04
CA LEU A 36 17.78 14.30 11.93
C LEU A 36 17.00 14.30 10.59
N PRO A 37 16.68 13.11 10.03
CA PRO A 37 15.80 13.01 8.87
C PRO A 37 14.40 13.59 9.15
N THR A 38 13.76 14.14 8.12
CA THR A 38 12.34 14.55 8.15
C THR A 38 11.55 13.70 7.16
N LEU A 39 10.40 13.21 7.60
CA LEU A 39 9.55 12.32 6.82
C LEU A 39 8.08 12.40 7.26
N THR A 40 7.18 11.93 6.40
CA THR A 40 5.76 11.74 6.72
C THR A 40 5.42 10.26 6.86
N THR A 41 4.36 9.95 7.63
CA THR A 41 3.79 8.60 7.72
C THR A 41 2.55 8.51 6.83
N GLU A 42 2.52 7.51 5.95
CA GLU A 42 1.39 7.26 5.07
C GLU A 42 0.21 6.61 5.80
N VAL A 43 -0.98 6.70 5.21
CA VAL A 43 -2.20 6.10 5.78
C VAL A 43 -2.07 4.57 5.76
N VAL A 44 -2.65 3.92 6.78
CA VAL A 44 -2.66 2.46 6.88
C VAL A 44 -3.73 1.88 5.96
N SER A 45 -3.40 0.82 5.24
CA SER A 45 -4.28 0.11 4.28
C SER A 45 -4.11 -1.40 4.39
N SER A 46 -4.92 -2.16 3.65
CA SER A 46 -4.86 -3.64 3.60
C SER A 46 -4.83 -4.30 5.00
N ILE A 47 -5.66 -3.81 5.93
CA ILE A 47 -5.69 -4.29 7.31
C ILE A 47 -6.41 -5.64 7.36
N THR A 48 -5.73 -6.65 7.89
CA THR A 48 -6.28 -7.97 8.18
C THR A 48 -6.25 -8.22 9.70
N ILE A 49 -6.68 -9.40 10.14
CA ILE A 49 -6.58 -9.81 11.55
C ILE A 49 -5.13 -9.82 12.07
N SER A 50 -4.14 -9.97 11.19
CA SER A 50 -2.73 -10.19 11.58
C SER A 50 -1.69 -9.39 10.78
N SER A 51 -2.14 -8.56 9.84
CA SER A 51 -1.25 -7.76 8.98
C SER A 51 -1.87 -6.43 8.56
N ALA A 52 -1.03 -5.52 8.09
CA ALA A 52 -1.43 -4.25 7.47
C ALA A 52 -0.33 -3.74 6.54
N LYS A 53 -0.64 -2.73 5.71
CA LYS A 53 0.35 -1.98 4.92
C LYS A 53 0.35 -0.51 5.31
N SER A 54 1.53 0.10 5.28
CA SER A 54 1.73 1.54 5.46
C SER A 54 3.05 1.92 4.78
N GLY A 55 3.65 3.04 5.18
CA GLY A 55 4.88 3.54 4.59
C GLY A 55 5.20 4.93 5.07
N GLY A 56 6.11 5.57 4.37
CA GLY A 56 6.47 6.96 4.60
C GLY A 56 7.18 7.57 3.41
N ASN A 57 7.31 8.89 3.45
CA ASN A 57 8.09 9.63 2.46
C ASN A 57 9.14 10.48 3.17
N ILE A 58 10.41 10.18 2.94
CA ILE A 58 11.55 10.94 3.48
C ILE A 58 11.77 12.16 2.60
N THR A 59 11.35 13.32 3.08
CA THR A 59 11.41 14.59 2.35
C THR A 59 12.75 15.31 2.52
N TYR A 60 13.50 14.99 3.58
CA TYR A 60 14.81 15.56 3.84
C TYR A 60 15.67 14.60 4.65
N ASP A 61 16.91 14.37 4.20
CA ASP A 61 17.84 13.40 4.78
C ASP A 61 18.72 13.97 5.90
N GLY A 62 18.60 15.26 6.21
CA GLY A 62 19.41 15.90 7.25
C GLY A 62 20.85 16.19 6.84
N TYR A 63 21.14 16.23 5.54
CA TYR A 63 22.50 16.32 4.99
C TYR A 63 23.40 15.12 5.32
N SER A 64 22.81 13.98 5.65
CA SER A 64 23.52 12.74 5.92
C SER A 64 22.74 11.58 5.30
N SER A 65 23.44 10.63 4.68
CA SER A 65 22.79 9.51 4.00
C SER A 65 21.90 8.72 4.96
N ILE A 66 20.69 8.38 4.49
CA ILE A 66 19.77 7.49 5.20
C ILE A 66 20.33 6.07 5.19
N ILE A 67 20.64 5.53 6.37
CA ILE A 67 21.22 4.20 6.60
C ILE A 67 20.18 3.15 7.03
N GLY A 68 18.94 3.56 7.27
CA GLY A 68 17.83 2.65 7.54
C GLY A 68 16.50 3.39 7.55
N ARG A 69 15.43 2.71 7.12
CA ARG A 69 14.05 3.24 7.14
C ARG A 69 13.03 2.13 7.34
N GLY A 70 11.83 2.51 7.73
CA GLY A 70 10.68 1.62 7.80
C GLY A 70 9.53 2.25 8.59
N VAL A 71 8.66 1.42 9.13
CA VAL A 71 7.63 1.83 10.09
C VAL A 71 7.84 1.12 11.42
N CYS A 72 7.47 1.78 12.51
CA CYS A 72 7.47 1.24 13.87
C CYS A 72 6.07 1.34 14.50
N TRP A 73 5.68 0.37 15.31
CA TRP A 73 4.33 0.29 15.88
C TRP A 73 4.27 -0.38 17.27
N ASN A 74 3.28 0.03 18.05
CA ASN A 74 2.92 -0.55 19.34
C ASN A 74 1.41 -0.34 19.63
N THR A 75 0.94 -0.76 20.81
CA THR A 75 -0.46 -0.60 21.25
C THR A 75 -0.66 0.53 22.26
N SER A 76 0.43 1.12 22.76
CA SER A 76 0.42 2.16 23.80
C SER A 76 0.45 3.60 23.26
N GLY A 77 0.79 3.78 21.97
CA GLY A 77 1.03 5.08 21.38
C GLY A 77 2.50 5.48 21.39
N ASN A 78 2.83 6.50 20.60
CA ASN A 78 4.17 7.04 20.37
C ASN A 78 5.25 5.98 20.11
N PRO A 79 5.06 5.08 19.12
CA PRO A 79 6.04 4.05 18.83
C PRO A 79 7.39 4.63 18.40
N THR A 80 8.44 3.88 18.70
CA THR A 80 9.83 4.17 18.37
C THR A 80 10.48 2.94 17.73
N ILE A 81 11.71 3.09 17.26
CA ILE A 81 12.47 1.95 16.70
C ILE A 81 12.81 0.86 17.73
N ASP A 82 12.58 1.08 19.02
CA ASP A 82 12.75 0.06 20.06
C ASP A 82 11.52 -0.86 20.20
N ASP A 83 10.39 -0.47 19.61
CA ASP A 83 9.18 -1.30 19.49
C ASP A 83 9.29 -2.27 18.29
N ASN A 84 8.14 -2.81 17.86
CA ASN A 84 8.06 -3.55 16.60
C ASN A 84 8.35 -2.62 15.43
N LYS A 85 9.12 -3.10 14.45
CA LYS A 85 9.46 -2.31 13.26
C LYS A 85 9.71 -3.18 12.03
N THR A 86 9.55 -2.59 10.85
CA THR A 86 10.04 -3.14 9.58
C THR A 86 11.46 -2.65 9.27
N ILE A 87 12.09 -3.23 8.25
CA ILE A 87 13.39 -2.78 7.70
C ILE A 87 13.23 -2.70 6.19
N ASP A 88 13.06 -1.50 5.65
CA ASP A 88 12.66 -1.26 4.26
C ASP A 88 13.76 -0.57 3.42
N GLY A 89 15.02 -0.83 3.80
CA GLY A 89 16.22 -0.42 3.08
C GLY A 89 16.78 0.95 3.48
N THR A 90 17.41 1.62 2.51
CA THR A 90 18.17 2.87 2.69
C THR A 90 17.77 3.91 1.64
N GLY A 91 18.30 5.13 1.78
CA GLY A 91 18.05 6.23 0.85
C GLY A 91 16.75 7.01 1.11
N PRO A 92 16.61 8.21 0.50
CA PRO A 92 15.45 9.08 0.66
C PRO A 92 14.24 8.63 -0.19
N GLY A 93 13.16 9.40 -0.14
CA GLY A 93 11.95 9.19 -0.94
C GLY A 93 10.88 8.33 -0.27
N ALA A 94 9.88 7.95 -1.07
CA ALA A 94 8.75 7.14 -0.64
C ALA A 94 9.12 5.66 -0.49
N PHE A 95 8.51 5.00 0.49
CA PHE A 95 8.64 3.57 0.71
C PHE A 95 7.35 3.00 1.29
N THR A 96 7.13 1.70 1.04
CA THR A 96 5.99 0.94 1.57
C THR A 96 6.48 -0.18 2.45
N SER A 97 5.79 -0.42 3.55
CA SER A 97 6.11 -1.42 4.57
C SER A 97 4.98 -2.44 4.71
N SER A 98 5.34 -3.72 4.83
CA SER A 98 4.39 -4.79 5.15
C SER A 98 4.50 -5.14 6.64
N ILE A 99 3.43 -4.88 7.38
CA ILE A 99 3.33 -5.10 8.82
C ILE A 99 2.70 -6.47 9.05
N THR A 100 3.33 -7.32 9.85
CA THR A 100 2.88 -8.68 10.14
C THR A 100 2.95 -8.97 11.64
N GLY A 101 2.35 -10.07 12.09
CA GLY A 101 2.36 -10.48 13.50
C GLY A 101 1.42 -9.67 14.39
N LEU A 102 0.44 -8.99 13.81
CA LEU A 102 -0.58 -8.27 14.58
C LEU A 102 -1.54 -9.26 15.26
N GLN A 103 -2.12 -8.82 16.36
CA GLN A 103 -3.21 -9.52 17.03
C GLN A 103 -4.53 -8.94 16.53
N GLU A 104 -5.54 -9.79 16.40
CA GLU A 104 -6.90 -9.40 16.04
C GLU A 104 -7.54 -8.51 17.12
N LYS A 105 -8.61 -7.79 16.74
CA LYS A 105 -9.38 -6.91 17.64
C LYS A 105 -8.50 -5.95 18.46
N THR A 106 -7.39 -5.50 17.90
CA THR A 106 -6.36 -4.74 18.62
C THR A 106 -6.10 -3.41 17.92
N LYS A 107 -6.07 -2.33 18.70
CA LYS A 107 -5.70 -1.00 18.22
C LYS A 107 -4.18 -0.84 18.24
N TYR A 108 -3.62 -0.36 17.14
CA TYR A 108 -2.20 -0.08 16.97
C TYR A 108 -1.96 1.39 16.62
N TYR A 109 -0.82 1.89 17.06
CA TYR A 109 -0.25 3.19 16.70
C TYR A 109 1.02 2.96 15.89
N ILE A 110 1.24 3.79 14.88
CA ILE A 110 2.33 3.62 13.91
C ILE A 110 2.98 4.96 13.55
N LYS A 111 4.30 4.93 13.37
CA LYS A 111 5.10 6.03 12.79
C LYS A 111 6.08 5.49 11.77
N ALA A 112 6.24 6.18 10.65
CA ALA A 112 7.40 5.98 9.77
C ALA A 112 8.67 6.46 10.48
N TYR A 113 9.80 5.79 10.26
CA TYR A 113 11.11 6.18 10.79
C TYR A 113 12.18 6.19 9.68
N ALA A 114 13.18 7.04 9.84
CA ALA A 114 14.40 7.03 9.04
C ALA A 114 15.61 7.39 9.91
N THR A 115 16.73 6.70 9.70
CA THR A 115 17.96 6.87 10.48
C THR A 115 19.09 7.33 9.57
N ASN A 116 19.83 8.34 10.02
CA ASN A 116 21.10 8.77 9.44
C ASN A 116 22.20 8.77 10.52
N ALA A 117 23.39 9.30 10.22
CA ALA A 117 24.49 9.32 11.18
C ALA A 117 24.23 10.18 12.44
N ASN A 118 23.27 11.12 12.39
CA ASN A 118 22.88 11.97 13.51
C ASN A 118 21.81 11.34 14.41
N GLY A 119 21.09 10.33 13.92
CA GLY A 119 20.06 9.60 14.66
C GLY A 119 18.81 9.32 13.83
N THR A 120 17.71 9.06 14.53
CA THR A 120 16.43 8.66 13.92
C THR A 120 15.40 9.78 13.97
N GLY A 121 14.89 10.12 12.79
CA GLY A 121 13.70 10.97 12.62
C GLY A 121 12.43 10.12 12.49
N TYR A 122 11.30 10.71 12.88
CA TYR A 122 9.98 10.06 12.82
C TYR A 122 8.97 10.91 12.08
N GLY A 123 8.06 10.24 11.37
CA GLY A 123 6.86 10.86 10.81
C GLY A 123 5.76 11.07 11.86
N GLY A 124 4.66 11.67 11.41
CA GLY A 124 3.47 11.84 12.23
C GLY A 124 2.84 10.51 12.66
N GLU A 125 2.25 10.46 13.84
CA GLU A 125 1.56 9.26 14.33
C GLU A 125 0.26 9.01 13.55
N ARG A 126 0.00 7.74 13.26
CA ARG A 126 -1.30 7.23 12.79
C ARG A 126 -1.77 6.10 13.71
N SER A 127 -3.05 5.76 13.64
CA SER A 127 -3.59 4.59 14.35
C SER A 127 -4.58 3.82 13.48
N PHE A 128 -4.69 2.52 13.73
CA PHE A 128 -5.63 1.61 13.07
C PHE A 128 -6.04 0.50 14.03
N SER A 129 -7.11 -0.25 13.73
CA SER A 129 -7.49 -1.43 14.51
C SER A 129 -7.62 -2.63 13.60
N THR A 130 -7.12 -3.78 14.05
CA THR A 130 -7.38 -5.06 13.38
C THR A 130 -8.81 -5.51 13.68
N PRO A 131 -9.50 -6.16 12.72
CA PRO A 131 -10.80 -6.75 12.96
C PRO A 131 -10.68 -7.97 13.91
N PRO A 132 -11.78 -8.39 14.57
CA PRO A 132 -11.83 -9.67 15.29
C PRO A 132 -11.84 -10.87 14.31
N ALA A 133 -11.35 -12.04 14.73
CA ALA A 133 -11.50 -13.26 13.93
C ALA A 133 -12.97 -13.58 13.68
N GLY A 134 -13.27 -14.01 12.45
CA GLY A 134 -14.62 -14.37 12.04
C GLY A 134 -15.57 -13.18 11.86
N SER A 135 -15.06 -11.94 11.80
CA SER A 135 -15.90 -10.81 11.39
C SER A 135 -16.46 -11.09 9.97
N PRO A 136 -17.72 -10.72 9.70
CA PRO A 136 -18.35 -10.97 8.40
C PRO A 136 -17.57 -10.35 7.23
N GLU A 137 -16.90 -9.22 7.47
CA GLU A 137 -15.98 -8.58 6.53
C GLU A 137 -14.81 -9.48 6.07
N ILE A 138 -14.26 -10.34 6.95
CA ILE A 138 -13.19 -11.29 6.59
C ILE A 138 -13.78 -12.53 5.89
N VAL A 139 -14.96 -12.99 6.33
CA VAL A 139 -15.66 -14.15 5.75
C VAL A 139 -16.04 -13.91 4.28
N GLU A 140 -16.44 -12.69 3.94
CA GLU A 140 -16.77 -12.31 2.55
C GLU A 140 -15.55 -12.37 1.63
N CYS A 141 -14.38 -11.94 2.10
CA CYS A 141 -13.13 -11.99 1.34
C CYS A 141 -12.61 -13.43 1.08
N GLU A 142 -12.98 -14.39 1.94
CA GLU A 142 -12.68 -15.80 1.71
C GLU A 142 -13.71 -16.50 0.81
N LYS A 143 -14.96 -16.05 0.83
CA LYS A 143 -16.04 -16.63 0.02
C LYS A 143 -15.98 -16.21 -1.43
N LEU A 144 -15.58 -14.97 -1.72
CA LEU A 144 -15.52 -14.44 -3.09
C LEU A 144 -14.10 -13.96 -3.39
N ARG A 145 -13.48 -14.55 -4.41
CA ARG A 145 -12.10 -14.29 -4.83
C ARG A 145 -12.03 -13.93 -6.31
N ILE A 146 -11.02 -13.17 -6.69
CA ILE A 146 -10.69 -12.92 -8.09
C ILE A 146 -9.53 -13.84 -8.50
N SER A 147 -9.68 -14.53 -9.63
CA SER A 147 -8.60 -15.33 -10.21
C SER A 147 -7.39 -14.45 -10.53
N SER A 148 -6.19 -14.96 -10.32
CA SER A 148 -4.93 -14.30 -10.67
C SER A 148 -4.68 -14.32 -12.18
N GLY A 149 -5.12 -15.38 -12.88
CA GLY A 149 -5.07 -15.47 -14.33
C GLY A 149 -6.19 -14.70 -15.03
N SER A 150 -5.90 -14.19 -16.22
CA SER A 150 -6.89 -13.71 -17.18
C SER A 150 -7.18 -14.78 -18.22
N TYR A 151 -8.45 -14.98 -18.54
CA TYR A 151 -8.90 -16.06 -19.42
C TYR A 151 -9.86 -15.53 -20.48
N PRO A 152 -9.79 -16.04 -21.72
CA PRO A 152 -10.74 -15.69 -22.75
C PRO A 152 -12.13 -16.23 -22.40
N GLU A 153 -13.18 -15.51 -22.78
CA GLU A 153 -14.58 -15.89 -22.53
C GLU A 153 -14.97 -17.25 -23.12
N THR A 154 -14.23 -17.71 -24.14
CA THR A 154 -14.45 -19.00 -24.80
C THR A 154 -13.79 -20.18 -24.06
N ALA A 155 -13.01 -19.92 -23.02
CA ALA A 155 -12.41 -20.98 -22.22
C ALA A 155 -13.42 -21.65 -21.29
N ASN A 156 -13.08 -22.86 -20.83
CA ASN A 156 -13.79 -23.52 -19.75
C ASN A 156 -13.49 -22.82 -18.41
N LEU A 157 -14.22 -21.75 -18.11
CA LEU A 157 -13.95 -20.87 -16.96
C LEU A 157 -13.98 -21.61 -15.62
N ILE A 158 -14.89 -22.60 -15.46
CA ILE A 158 -14.97 -23.38 -14.23
C ILE A 158 -13.73 -24.26 -14.02
N GLU A 159 -13.19 -24.84 -15.10
CA GLU A 159 -11.95 -25.61 -15.03
C GLU A 159 -10.75 -24.71 -14.66
N LYS A 160 -10.73 -23.47 -15.18
CA LYS A 160 -9.69 -22.49 -14.82
C LYS A 160 -9.76 -22.13 -13.34
N ILE A 161 -10.95 -21.81 -12.82
CA ILE A 161 -11.15 -21.58 -11.38
C ILE A 161 -10.70 -22.80 -10.57
N HIS A 162 -11.14 -24.00 -10.94
CA HIS A 162 -10.79 -25.21 -10.21
C HIS A 162 -9.28 -25.47 -10.18
N SER A 163 -8.59 -25.21 -11.30
CA SER A 163 -7.14 -25.38 -11.39
C SER A 163 -6.37 -24.41 -10.50
N GLU A 164 -6.95 -23.24 -10.24
CA GLU A 164 -6.29 -22.18 -9.47
C GLU A 164 -6.66 -22.20 -7.97
N LEU A 165 -7.95 -22.35 -7.67
CA LEU A 165 -8.52 -22.15 -6.33
C LEU A 165 -9.03 -23.45 -5.69
N GLY A 166 -9.20 -24.52 -6.47
CA GLY A 166 -9.70 -25.81 -6.03
C GLY A 166 -11.13 -26.11 -6.48
N SER A 167 -11.52 -27.39 -6.41
CA SER A 167 -12.81 -27.90 -6.90
C SER A 167 -14.03 -27.47 -6.07
N ASN A 168 -13.82 -26.82 -4.93
CA ASN A 168 -14.87 -26.26 -4.10
C ASN A 168 -15.25 -24.82 -4.48
N TYR A 169 -14.77 -24.31 -5.61
CA TYR A 169 -15.14 -22.99 -6.12
C TYR A 169 -16.02 -23.09 -7.37
N SER A 170 -17.03 -22.24 -7.45
CA SER A 170 -17.83 -21.98 -8.66
C SER A 170 -17.51 -20.60 -9.22
N ILE A 171 -18.08 -20.29 -10.39
CA ILE A 171 -18.06 -18.92 -10.93
C ILE A 171 -19.03 -18.10 -10.08
N GLY A 172 -18.56 -16.96 -9.57
CA GLY A 172 -19.38 -16.05 -8.77
C GLY A 172 -20.45 -15.37 -9.60
N ASP A 173 -21.55 -14.99 -8.94
CA ASP A 173 -22.69 -14.31 -9.52
C ASP A 173 -22.78 -12.85 -9.05
N TRP A 174 -23.39 -12.00 -9.87
CA TRP A 174 -23.69 -10.62 -9.51
C TRP A 174 -24.48 -10.51 -8.20
N ASN A 175 -25.39 -11.44 -7.92
CA ASN A 175 -26.12 -11.45 -6.66
C ASN A 175 -25.23 -11.78 -5.46
N ASP A 176 -24.12 -12.50 -5.66
CA ASP A 176 -23.17 -12.75 -4.58
C ASP A 176 -22.46 -11.46 -4.17
N LEU A 177 -22.10 -10.61 -5.15
CA LEU A 177 -21.55 -9.27 -4.86
C LEU A 177 -22.58 -8.37 -4.18
N LYS A 178 -23.85 -8.43 -4.60
CA LYS A 178 -24.94 -7.67 -3.95
C LYS A 178 -25.20 -8.10 -2.51
N ALA A 179 -24.90 -9.35 -2.18
CA ALA A 179 -25.07 -9.89 -0.83
C ALA A 179 -23.94 -9.52 0.13
N ILE A 180 -22.83 -8.96 -0.37
CA ILE A 180 -21.71 -8.47 0.45
C ILE A 180 -22.19 -7.28 1.28
N SER A 181 -22.09 -7.42 2.60
CA SER A 181 -22.53 -6.40 3.56
C SER A 181 -21.71 -5.12 3.48
N ASN A 182 -20.41 -5.23 3.20
CA ASN A 182 -19.52 -4.08 3.02
C ASN A 182 -18.64 -4.23 1.77
N ILE A 183 -19.17 -3.80 0.62
CA ILE A 183 -18.50 -3.94 -0.67
C ILE A 183 -17.13 -3.24 -0.75
N ILE A 184 -16.94 -2.13 -0.02
CA ILE A 184 -15.66 -1.39 0.01
C ILE A 184 -14.56 -2.24 0.66
N VAL A 185 -14.90 -2.98 1.72
CA VAL A 185 -13.95 -3.85 2.40
C VAL A 185 -13.57 -5.03 1.52
N TRP A 186 -14.55 -5.65 0.85
CA TRP A 186 -14.26 -6.72 -0.11
C TRP A 186 -13.36 -6.25 -1.27
N ILE A 187 -13.62 -5.07 -1.85
CA ILE A 187 -12.77 -4.44 -2.88
C ILE A 187 -11.33 -4.27 -2.36
N SER A 188 -11.18 -3.79 -1.11
CA SER A 188 -9.86 -3.61 -0.50
C SER A 188 -9.14 -4.94 -0.24
N CYS A 189 -9.85 -5.98 0.21
CA CYS A 189 -9.32 -7.32 0.38
C CYS A 189 -8.80 -7.90 -0.93
N MET A 190 -9.57 -7.77 -2.01
CA MET A 190 -9.19 -8.27 -3.34
C MET A 190 -8.05 -7.45 -3.96
N GLY A 191 -7.79 -6.24 -3.43
CA GLY A 191 -6.79 -5.34 -3.98
C GLY A 191 -7.14 -4.89 -5.39
N LEU A 192 -8.43 -4.69 -5.68
CA LEU A 192 -8.87 -4.27 -7.01
C LEU A 192 -8.25 -2.92 -7.39
N LYS A 193 -7.75 -2.85 -8.62
CA LYS A 193 -7.20 -1.63 -9.21
C LYS A 193 -8.29 -0.87 -9.95
N GLU A 194 -8.17 0.45 -10.02
CA GLU A 194 -9.02 1.28 -10.87
C GLU A 194 -9.10 0.71 -12.29
N ASP A 195 -10.31 0.71 -12.85
CA ASP A 195 -10.69 0.12 -14.13
C ASP A 195 -10.57 -1.41 -14.25
N GLN A 196 -10.23 -2.11 -13.17
CA GLN A 196 -10.16 -3.57 -13.21
C GLN A 196 -11.51 -4.20 -13.54
N GLN A 197 -11.47 -5.20 -14.41
CA GLN A 197 -12.63 -5.93 -14.89
C GLN A 197 -12.48 -7.42 -14.62
N PHE A 198 -13.62 -8.09 -14.39
CA PHE A 198 -13.65 -9.54 -14.19
C PHE A 198 -14.98 -10.13 -14.64
N MET A 199 -14.93 -11.34 -15.20
CA MET A 199 -16.09 -12.10 -15.65
C MET A 199 -16.87 -12.65 -14.46
N ILE A 200 -18.19 -12.74 -14.65
CA ILE A 200 -19.17 -13.12 -13.63
C ILE A 200 -20.38 -13.78 -14.31
N THR A 201 -21.28 -14.40 -13.53
CA THR A 201 -22.65 -14.67 -13.98
C THR A 201 -23.64 -13.61 -13.46
N SER A 202 -24.82 -13.54 -14.06
CA SER A 202 -25.96 -12.82 -13.47
C SER A 202 -27.19 -13.72 -13.47
N ASN A 203 -27.75 -13.96 -12.27
CA ASN A 203 -28.83 -14.93 -12.05
C ASN A 203 -28.49 -16.33 -12.60
N GLY A 204 -27.24 -16.76 -12.45
CA GLY A 204 -26.73 -18.05 -12.93
C GLY A 204 -26.47 -18.11 -14.44
N ASN A 205 -26.69 -17.03 -15.19
CA ASN A 205 -26.43 -16.99 -16.62
C ASN A 205 -25.07 -16.35 -16.92
N HIS A 206 -24.30 -16.99 -17.79
CA HIS A 206 -23.06 -16.41 -18.33
C HIS A 206 -23.33 -15.29 -19.35
N PHE A 207 -24.51 -15.31 -19.96
CA PHE A 207 -24.85 -14.47 -21.10
C PHE A 207 -26.03 -13.55 -20.81
N TRP A 208 -25.96 -12.31 -21.31
CA TRP A 208 -27.10 -11.39 -21.28
C TRP A 208 -28.03 -11.60 -22.49
N SER A 209 -27.51 -11.40 -23.70
CA SER A 209 -28.22 -11.60 -24.97
C SER A 209 -27.26 -12.04 -26.07
N GLY A 210 -27.66 -13.01 -26.88
CA GLY A 210 -26.79 -13.68 -27.84
C GLY A 210 -25.60 -14.33 -27.14
N SER A 211 -24.38 -13.97 -27.56
CA SER A 211 -23.12 -14.47 -26.99
C SER A 211 -22.36 -13.43 -26.14
N ARG A 212 -23.01 -12.36 -25.68
CA ARG A 212 -22.36 -11.37 -24.80
C ARG A 212 -22.21 -11.93 -23.39
N HIS A 213 -21.00 -11.96 -22.87
CA HIS A 213 -20.70 -12.41 -21.52
C HIS A 213 -20.83 -11.27 -20.52
N TYR A 214 -21.31 -11.59 -19.32
CA TYR A 214 -21.31 -10.63 -18.22
C TYR A 214 -19.91 -10.43 -17.65
N PHE A 215 -19.65 -9.18 -17.28
CA PHE A 215 -18.48 -8.80 -16.52
C PHE A 215 -18.81 -7.64 -15.60
N VAL A 216 -17.99 -7.47 -14.57
CA VAL A 216 -18.01 -6.32 -13.69
C VAL A 216 -16.86 -5.40 -14.07
N HIS A 217 -17.11 -4.10 -14.02
CA HIS A 217 -16.10 -3.06 -14.11
C HIS A 217 -16.08 -2.29 -12.79
N TYR A 218 -14.90 -2.18 -12.18
CA TYR A 218 -14.66 -1.37 -10.98
C TYR A 218 -14.16 0.03 -11.38
N SER A 219 -14.94 1.05 -11.04
CA SER A 219 -14.61 2.46 -11.27
C SER A 219 -14.87 3.25 -9.98
N PRO A 220 -13.83 3.57 -9.19
CA PRO A 220 -13.97 4.26 -7.91
C PRO A 220 -14.44 5.72 -8.05
N ASP A 221 -14.31 6.33 -9.24
CA ASP A 221 -14.77 7.69 -9.54
C ASP A 221 -16.24 7.73 -10.00
N GLY A 222 -16.88 6.57 -10.12
CA GLY A 222 -18.28 6.41 -10.50
C GLY A 222 -18.56 6.67 -11.98
N LYS A 223 -17.54 6.63 -12.82
CA LYS A 223 -17.65 6.84 -14.27
C LYS A 223 -17.21 5.58 -15.01
N PRO A 224 -18.15 4.69 -15.38
CA PRO A 224 -17.82 3.64 -16.32
C PRO A 224 -17.44 4.26 -17.68
N PHE A 225 -16.65 3.53 -18.48
CA PHE A 225 -16.20 4.02 -19.78
C PHE A 225 -17.36 4.37 -20.73
N SER A 226 -17.13 5.31 -21.66
CA SER A 226 -18.19 5.98 -22.44
C SER A 226 -19.06 5.07 -23.33
N SER A 227 -18.58 3.87 -23.67
CA SER A 227 -19.32 2.86 -24.44
C SER A 227 -19.91 1.73 -23.57
N PHE A 228 -19.78 1.83 -22.25
CA PHE A 228 -20.24 0.81 -21.32
C PHE A 228 -21.75 0.86 -21.16
N LEU A 229 -22.42 -0.23 -21.53
CA LEU A 229 -23.82 -0.43 -21.22
C LEU A 229 -23.92 -0.96 -19.78
N VAL A 230 -24.31 -0.09 -18.85
CA VAL A 230 -24.60 -0.47 -17.46
C VAL A 230 -25.92 -1.24 -17.41
N HIS A 231 -25.86 -2.50 -17.00
CA HIS A 231 -27.05 -3.31 -16.72
C HIS A 231 -27.54 -3.08 -15.29
N GLU A 232 -26.62 -3.10 -14.32
CA GLU A 232 -26.86 -2.87 -12.90
C GLU A 232 -25.61 -2.25 -12.26
N GLN A 233 -25.74 -1.72 -11.05
CA GLN A 233 -24.59 -1.20 -10.28
C GLN A 233 -24.75 -1.48 -8.78
N ILE A 234 -23.62 -1.59 -8.07
CA ILE A 234 -23.55 -1.60 -6.60
C ILE A 234 -22.90 -0.30 -6.16
N GLY A 235 -23.67 0.53 -5.45
CA GLY A 235 -23.28 1.90 -5.16
C GLY A 235 -22.99 2.68 -6.46
N ASN A 236 -21.92 3.46 -6.44
CA ASN A 236 -21.39 4.17 -7.61
C ASN A 236 -19.97 3.68 -7.93
N ILE A 237 -19.67 2.39 -7.73
CA ILE A 237 -18.28 1.89 -7.84
C ILE A 237 -18.13 0.59 -8.64
N LEU A 238 -19.11 -0.31 -8.59
CA LEU A 238 -19.11 -1.54 -9.38
C LEU A 238 -20.27 -1.51 -10.35
N PHE A 239 -19.96 -1.76 -11.62
CA PHE A 239 -20.92 -1.70 -12.71
C PHE A 239 -20.96 -3.06 -13.41
N LEU A 240 -22.16 -3.65 -13.51
CA LEU A 240 -22.40 -4.85 -14.29
C LEU A 240 -22.63 -4.46 -15.74
N GLY A 241 -21.89 -5.09 -16.65
CA GLY A 241 -22.03 -4.90 -18.10
C GLY A 241 -21.95 -6.21 -18.85
N SER A 242 -21.99 -6.14 -20.17
CA SER A 242 -21.78 -7.31 -21.03
C SER A 242 -21.07 -6.94 -22.34
N TRP A 243 -20.16 -7.79 -22.82
CA TRP A 243 -19.42 -7.56 -24.07
C TRP A 243 -19.07 -8.87 -24.79
N TYR A 244 -18.39 -8.76 -25.94
CA TYR A 244 -17.83 -9.89 -26.70
C TYR A 244 -16.31 -9.88 -26.65
N GLY A 245 -15.67 -11.04 -26.78
CA GLY A 245 -14.22 -11.17 -26.87
C GLY A 245 -13.49 -10.80 -25.58
N LEU A 246 -14.10 -11.03 -24.41
CA LEU A 246 -13.46 -10.74 -23.13
C LEU A 246 -12.25 -11.65 -22.90
N ASN A 247 -11.21 -11.10 -22.25
CA ASN A 247 -10.08 -11.84 -21.71
C ASN A 247 -9.70 -11.26 -20.34
N LEU A 248 -10.38 -11.73 -19.30
CA LEU A 248 -10.40 -11.09 -17.98
C LEU A 248 -10.17 -12.10 -16.85
N ASN A 249 -9.90 -11.59 -15.65
CA ASN A 249 -10.00 -12.40 -14.45
C ASN A 249 -11.44 -12.89 -14.24
N ILE A 250 -11.64 -13.85 -13.34
CA ILE A 250 -12.95 -14.44 -13.05
C ILE A 250 -13.26 -14.23 -11.57
N LEU A 251 -14.49 -13.82 -11.26
CA LEU A 251 -15.00 -13.91 -9.90
C LEU A 251 -15.28 -15.37 -9.57
N ALA A 252 -14.70 -15.88 -8.48
CA ALA A 252 -14.89 -17.22 -7.99
C ALA A 252 -15.59 -17.19 -6.64
N LYS A 253 -16.56 -18.09 -6.43
CA LYS A 253 -17.30 -18.26 -5.19
C LYS A 253 -16.99 -19.61 -4.55
N LYS A 254 -16.66 -19.63 -3.26
CA LYS A 254 -16.52 -20.86 -2.49
C LYS A 254 -17.91 -21.46 -2.19
N ASN A 255 -18.11 -22.72 -2.56
CA ASN A 255 -19.32 -23.49 -2.33
C ASN A 255 -19.45 -23.96 -0.87
#